data_AF-A0A0L6JAG8-F1
#
_entry.id   AF-A0A0L6JAG8-F1
#
_cell.length_a   1.000
_cell.length_b   1.000
_cell.length_c   1.000
_cell.angle_alpha   90.00
_cell.angle_beta   90.00
_cell.angle_gamma   90.00
#
_symmetry.space_group_name_H-M   'P 1'
#
loop_
_entity.id
_entity.type
_entity.pdbx_description
1 polymer ?
#
loop_
_entity_poly.entity_id
_entity_poly.type
_entity_poly.pdbx_seq_one_letter_code
_entity_poly.pdbx_strand_id
1 'polypeptide(L)' 'MRQPEEGLHAIRDSVHSAWATRRVCGLIGIAMTLRVERIIALDEAGRISRSDAVRMAREAEAEAVALYLPPLPRL' A
#
# COMPACT_ATOMS: atom_id res chain seq x y z
N MET A 1 -14.57 8.91 14.96
CA MET A 1 -14.12 7.55 14.59
C MET A 1 -13.79 7.57 13.11
N ARG A 2 -12.51 7.50 12.74
CA ARG A 2 -12.06 7.43 11.35
C ARG A 2 -12.46 6.05 10.83
N GLN A 3 -13.26 5.98 9.76
CA GLN A 3 -13.81 4.69 9.33
C GLN A 3 -12.66 3.78 8.87
N PRO A 4 -12.71 2.47 9.20
CA PRO A 4 -11.68 1.54 8.80
C PRO A 4 -11.42 1.63 7.30
N GLU A 5 -12.48 1.71 6.47
CA GLU A 5 -12.47 1.85 5.00
C GLU A 5 -11.57 2.99 4.50
N GLU A 6 -11.62 4.16 5.17
CA GLU A 6 -10.73 5.30 4.88
C GLU A 6 -9.25 4.90 5.00
N GLY A 7 -8.93 3.96 5.89
CA GLY A 7 -7.56 3.47 6.09
C GLY A 7 -7.00 2.68 4.91
N LEU A 8 -7.78 1.79 4.28
CA LEU A 8 -7.27 0.98 3.16
C LEU A 8 -7.14 1.81 1.89
N HIS A 9 -8.10 2.70 1.62
CA HIS A 9 -7.99 3.60 0.48
C HIS A 9 -6.83 4.59 0.64
N ALA A 10 -6.59 5.10 1.85
CA ALA A 10 -5.41 5.93 2.13
C ALA A 10 -4.09 5.19 1.87
N ILE A 11 -4.00 3.90 2.23
CA ILE A 11 -2.82 3.08 1.96
C ILE A 11 -2.62 2.89 0.44
N ARG A 12 -3.68 2.57 -0.30
CA ARG A 12 -3.64 2.48 -1.77
C ARG A 12 -3.15 3.79 -2.40
N ASP A 13 -3.71 4.91 -1.96
CA ASP A 13 -3.39 6.23 -2.51
C ASP A 13 -1.94 6.64 -2.18
N SER A 14 -1.42 6.24 -1.02
CA SER A 14 0.00 6.38 -0.64
C SER A 14 0.92 5.63 -1.60
N VAL A 15 0.66 4.35 -1.86
CA VAL A 15 1.42 3.52 -2.80
C VAL A 15 1.37 4.12 -4.22
N HIS A 16 0.19 4.54 -4.67
CA HIS A 16 0.00 5.16 -5.98
C HIS A 16 0.78 6.49 -6.11
N SER A 17 0.72 7.35 -5.09
CA SER A 17 1.50 8.59 -5.03
C SER A 17 3.00 8.33 -5.12
N ALA A 18 3.48 7.30 -4.42
CA ALA A 18 4.89 6.92 -4.41
C ALA A 18 5.36 6.39 -5.78
N TRP A 19 4.50 5.69 -6.52
CA TRP A 19 4.73 5.33 -7.92
C TRP A 19 4.71 6.55 -8.85
N ALA A 20 3.67 7.38 -8.78
CA ALA A 20 3.49 8.55 -9.64
C ALA A 20 4.66 9.56 -9.53
N THR A 21 5.25 9.66 -8.34
CA THR A 21 6.41 10.53 -8.07
C THR A 21 7.75 9.87 -8.38
N ARG A 22 7.75 8.71 -9.06
CA ARG A 22 8.95 7.90 -9.40
C ARG A 22 9.82 7.60 -8.18
N ARG A 23 9.20 7.55 -7.00
CA ARG A 23 9.90 7.08 -5.84
C ARG A 23 10.10 5.58 -6.04
N VAL A 24 9.05 4.76 -6.30
CA VAL A 24 9.21 3.28 -6.46
C VAL A 24 9.75 2.97 -7.85
N CYS A 25 10.48 1.85 -7.99
CA CYS A 25 10.55 1.22 -9.30
C CYS A 25 9.14 0.86 -9.79
N GLY A 26 8.86 1.14 -11.07
CA GLY A 26 7.49 1.08 -11.60
C GLY A 26 6.82 -0.27 -11.43
N LEU A 27 7.56 -1.37 -11.61
CA LEU A 27 7.04 -2.73 -11.47
C LEU A 27 6.60 -3.05 -10.04
N ILE A 28 7.38 -2.65 -9.03
CA ILE A 28 7.01 -2.86 -7.62
C ILE A 28 5.83 -1.96 -7.24
N GLY A 29 5.82 -0.70 -7.71
CA GLY A 29 4.69 0.21 -7.46
C GLY A 29 3.36 -0.34 -8.00
N ILE A 30 3.36 -0.86 -9.22
CA ILE A 30 2.19 -1.50 -9.83
C ILE A 30 1.81 -2.78 -9.07
N ALA A 31 2.77 -3.66 -8.78
CA ALA A 31 2.50 -4.93 -8.09
C ALA A 31 1.89 -4.70 -6.69
N MET A 32 2.41 -3.73 -5.93
CA MET A 32 1.89 -3.41 -4.60
C MET A 32 0.53 -2.72 -4.66
N THR A 33 0.27 -1.88 -5.66
CA THR A 33 -1.07 -1.29 -5.89
C THR A 33 -2.11 -2.38 -6.13
N LEU A 34 -1.84 -3.31 -7.05
CA LEU A 34 -2.74 -4.44 -7.35
C LEU A 34 -2.96 -5.34 -6.13
N ARG A 35 -1.92 -5.53 -5.30
CA ARG A 35 -2.02 -6.29 -4.06
C ARG A 35 -2.97 -5.62 -3.06
N VAL A 36 -2.86 -4.32 -2.85
CA VAL A 36 -3.76 -3.56 -1.96
C VAL A 36 -5.20 -3.57 -2.48
N GLU A 37 -5.42 -3.41 -3.79
CA GLU A 37 -6.75 -3.53 -4.40
C GLU A 37 -7.36 -4.91 -4.18
N ARG A 38 -6.55 -5.98 -4.28
CA ARG A 38 -7.02 -7.33 -3.99
C ARG A 38 -7.39 -7.52 -2.53
N ILE A 39 -6.65 -6.92 -1.61
CA ILE A 39 -6.94 -6.94 -0.16
C ILE A 39 -8.28 -6.24 0.13
N ILE A 40 -8.51 -5.07 -0.48
CA ILE A 40 -9.78 -4.33 -0.37
C ILE A 40 -10.95 -5.23 -0.84
N ALA A 41 -10.84 -5.84 -2.01
CA ALA A 41 -11.90 -6.72 -2.52
C ALA A 41 -12.17 -7.95 -1.64
N LEU A 42 -11.17 -8.49 -0.95
CA LEU A 42 -11.34 -9.61 -0.01
C LEU A 42 -12.02 -9.17 1.29
N ASP A 43 -11.70 -7.97 1.77
CA ASP A 43 -12.34 -7.37 2.94
C ASP A 43 -13.81 -7.04 2.67
N GLU A 44 -14.11 -6.38 1.55
CA GLU A 44 -15.48 -6.06 1.12
C GLU A 44 -16.33 -7.32 0.93
N ALA A 45 -15.71 -8.42 0.48
CA ALA A 45 -16.37 -9.71 0.35
C ALA A 45 -16.48 -10.49 1.68
N GLY A 46 -16.01 -9.95 2.81
CA GLY A 46 -16.01 -10.60 4.11
C GLY A 46 -15.15 -11.87 4.19
N ARG A 47 -14.18 -12.04 3.27
CA ARG A 47 -13.32 -13.23 3.18
C ARG A 47 -12.14 -13.18 4.15
N ILE A 48 -11.80 -12.00 4.64
CA ILE A 48 -10.76 -11.76 5.65
C ILE A 48 -11.30 -10.81 6.71
N SER A 49 -10.70 -10.85 7.91
CA SER A 49 -11.06 -9.89 8.96
C SER A 49 -10.55 -8.50 8.60
N ARG A 50 -11.26 -7.44 9.05
CA ARG A 50 -10.84 -6.06 8.80
C ARG A 50 -9.45 -5.75 9.37
N SER A 51 -9.13 -6.31 10.54
CA SER A 51 -7.80 -6.19 11.15
C SER A 51 -6.70 -6.82 10.29
N ASP A 52 -6.98 -7.99 9.69
CA ASP A 52 -6.04 -8.64 8.78
C ASP A 52 -5.89 -7.86 7.48
N ALA A 53 -6.98 -7.35 6.92
CA ALA A 53 -6.94 -6.53 5.72
C ALA A 53 -6.04 -5.30 5.91
N VAL A 54 -6.21 -4.57 7.02
CA VAL A 54 -5.38 -3.40 7.34
C VAL A 54 -3.93 -3.79 7.56
N ARG A 55 -3.66 -4.88 8.27
CA ARG A 55 -2.28 -5.37 8.50
C ARG A 55 -1.61 -5.72 7.16
N MET A 56 -2.26 -6.52 6.33
CA MET A 56 -1.73 -6.96 5.03
C MET A 56 -1.50 -5.78 4.07
N ALA A 57 -2.36 -4.76 4.08
CA ALA A 57 -2.18 -3.58 3.26
C ALA A 57 -1.00 -2.71 3.73
N ARG A 58 -0.81 -2.57 5.05
CA ARG A 58 0.38 -1.90 5.61
C ARG A 58 1.67 -2.65 5.30
N GLU A 59 1.64 -3.98 5.34
CA GLU A 59 2.78 -4.82 4.93
C GLU A 59 3.12 -4.58 3.45
N ALA A 60 2.12 -4.52 2.56
CA ALA A 60 2.33 -4.22 1.13
C ALA A 60 2.87 -2.80 0.90
N GLU A 61 2.37 -1.80 1.63
CA GLU A 61 2.91 -0.43 1.59
C GLU A 61 4.35 -0.38 2.11
N ALA A 62 4.63 -1.06 3.23
CA ALA A 62 5.97 -1.15 3.78
C ALA A 62 6.93 -1.87 2.84
N GLU A 63 6.52 -2.93 2.14
CA GLU A 63 7.33 -3.60 1.12
C GLU A 63 7.58 -2.71 -0.10
N ALA A 64 6.54 -1.98 -0.53
CA ALA A 64 6.69 -0.96 -1.56
C ALA A 64 7.77 0.02 -1.13
N VAL A 65 7.66 0.59 0.10
CA VAL A 65 8.50 1.64 0.71
C VAL A 65 9.88 1.16 1.18
N ALA A 66 10.07 -0.09 1.60
CA ALA A 66 11.32 -0.61 2.14
C ALA A 66 12.28 -1.10 1.04
N LEU A 67 11.76 -1.46 -0.14
CA LEU A 67 12.57 -1.61 -1.35
C LEU A 67 13.09 -0.27 -1.88
N TYR A 68 12.67 0.86 -1.27
CA TYR A 68 13.34 2.14 -1.39
C TYR A 68 14.52 2.18 -0.42
N LEU A 69 15.72 2.07 -0.96
CA LEU A 69 16.84 2.69 -0.27
C LEU A 69 16.54 4.21 -0.14
N PRO A 70 16.77 4.82 1.03
CA PRO A 70 16.63 6.26 1.20
C PRO A 70 17.55 7.00 0.20
N PRO A 71 17.23 8.25 -0.19
CA PRO A 71 18.18 9.04 -0.96
C PRO A 71 19.49 9.13 -0.18
N LEU A 72 20.61 8.77 -0.83
CA LEU A 72 21.94 8.99 -0.28
C LEU A 72 22.04 10.44 0.21
N PRO A 73 22.70 10.70 1.35
CA PRO A 73 22.86 12.04 1.87
C PRO A 73 23.40 12.95 0.77
N ARG A 74 22.76 14.11 0.58
CA ARG A 74 23.36 15.18 -0.22
C ARG A 74 24.54 15.69 0.60
N LEU A 75 25.71 15.75 -0.05
CA LEU A 75 26.99 16.22 0.47
C LEU A 75 26.85 17.37 1.48
#